data_AF-A0A2G5SI14-F1
#
_entry.id   AF-A0A2G5SI14-F1
#
_cell.length_a   1.000
_cell.length_b   1.000
_cell.length_c   1.000
_cell.angle_alpha   90.00
_cell.angle_beta   90.00
_cell.angle_gamma   90.00
#
_symmetry.space_group_name_H-M   'P 1'
#
loop_
_entity.id
_entity.type
_entity.pdbx_description
1 polymer ?
#
loop_
_entity_poly.entity_id
_entity_poly.type
_entity_poly.pdbx_seq_one_letter_code
_entity_poly.pdbx_strand_id
1 'polypeptide(L)'
;MDQGCLIFLNNGEKQKVPNIDFLDLGCQDFLKIAVPKNPNFKLDRLKFSIGDFEDKYSENDLKILEKNSLEFLENLERNLKTQNLQVPTENFICHVQNESQVLKILPYLDAQRIEKIGIFSPYFTKTSPGKIDTNRLAEFDQWRNSKVFETNFEVSTTDYVQSFGHFLEGNLKIQEISPEVLEELKNAFLPNPGFRHFVLEIGQKTFDENILFDFFGPPENPKIPIWIFKDTVSRDALSIQFAYGTHIIFSK
;
A
#
# COMPACT_ATOMS: atom_id res chain seq x y z
N MET A 1 -33.16 -6.81 -3.27
CA MET A 1 -32.31 -5.81 -2.59
C MET A 1 -33.23 -5.04 -1.67
N ASP A 2 -33.11 -5.27 -0.37
CA ASP A 2 -33.92 -4.57 0.63
C ASP A 2 -33.50 -3.10 0.65
N GLN A 3 -34.42 -2.20 0.29
CA GLN A 3 -34.20 -0.76 0.28
C GLN A 3 -34.22 -0.21 1.72
N GLY A 4 -33.05 -0.09 2.35
CA GLY A 4 -32.91 0.65 3.60
C GLY A 4 -31.60 0.40 4.34
N CYS A 5 -31.26 1.32 5.24
CA CYS A 5 -30.10 1.24 6.12
C CYS A 5 -30.51 0.84 7.53
N LEU A 6 -29.84 -0.13 8.15
CA LEU A 6 -30.02 -0.43 9.58
C LEU A 6 -29.02 0.41 10.38
N ILE A 7 -29.50 1.41 11.10
CA ILE A 7 -28.68 2.25 11.97
C ILE A 7 -28.73 1.74 13.41
N PHE A 8 -27.60 1.83 14.10
CA PHE A 8 -27.49 1.54 15.53
C PHE A 8 -27.44 2.87 16.27
N LEU A 9 -28.43 3.09 17.13
CA LEU A 9 -28.51 4.29 17.96
C LEU A 9 -27.65 4.11 19.21
N ASN A 10 -27.20 5.22 19.82
CA ASN A 10 -26.35 5.20 21.02
C ASN A 10 -27.02 4.51 22.23
N ASN A 11 -28.34 4.33 22.22
CA ASN A 11 -29.10 3.59 23.22
C ASN A 11 -29.15 2.07 22.95
N GLY A 12 -28.47 1.58 21.92
CA GLY A 12 -28.45 0.17 21.51
C GLY A 12 -29.65 -0.26 20.63
N GLU A 13 -30.58 0.65 20.33
CA GLU A 13 -31.70 0.35 19.45
C GLU A 13 -31.27 0.29 17.98
N LYS A 14 -31.92 -0.60 17.23
CA LYS A 14 -31.73 -0.72 15.78
C LYS A 14 -32.91 -0.09 15.07
N GLN A 15 -32.65 0.84 14.17
CA GLN A 15 -33.69 1.47 13.36
C GLN A 15 -33.42 1.16 11.88
N LYS A 16 -34.41 0.61 11.18
CA LYS A 16 -34.36 0.47 9.71
C LYS A 16 -34.86 1.78 9.11
N VAL A 17 -33.99 2.48 8.39
CA VAL A 17 -34.36 3.69 7.65
C VAL A 17 -34.61 3.29 6.19
N PRO A 18 -35.87 3.26 5.73
CA PRO A 18 -36.20 2.84 4.38
C PRO A 18 -35.75 3.89 3.35
N ASN A 19 -35.49 3.45 2.12
CA ASN A 19 -35.20 4.31 0.97
C ASN A 19 -33.98 5.24 1.09
N ILE A 20 -33.03 4.92 1.97
CA ILE A 20 -31.73 5.59 2.02
C ILE A 20 -30.69 4.69 1.36
N ASP A 21 -29.93 5.27 0.43
CA ASP A 21 -28.69 4.68 -0.04
C ASP A 21 -27.64 4.81 1.07
N PHE A 22 -27.32 3.68 1.70
CA PHE A 22 -26.39 3.61 2.82
C PHE A 22 -24.95 3.92 2.40
N LEU A 23 -24.59 3.72 1.13
CA LEU A 23 -23.26 4.05 0.61
C LEU A 23 -23.09 5.56 0.52
N ASP A 24 -24.10 6.25 -0.01
CA ASP A 24 -24.14 7.71 -0.04
C ASP A 24 -24.19 8.32 1.35
N LEU A 25 -25.02 7.80 2.25
CA LEU A 25 -25.06 8.26 3.63
C LEU A 25 -23.70 8.09 4.32
N GLY A 26 -23.07 6.92 4.15
CA GLY A 26 -21.73 6.65 4.67
C GLY A 26 -20.67 7.62 4.13
N CYS A 27 -20.74 7.95 2.83
CA CYS A 27 -19.86 8.97 2.23
C CYS A 27 -20.08 10.35 2.87
N GLN A 28 -21.33 10.77 3.04
CA GLN A 28 -21.64 12.06 3.66
C GLN A 28 -21.14 12.14 5.10
N ASP A 29 -21.31 11.08 5.88
CA ASP A 29 -20.84 11.03 7.26
C ASP A 29 -19.32 11.00 7.34
N PHE A 30 -18.64 10.26 6.45
CA PHE A 30 -17.20 10.33 6.30
C PHE A 30 -16.74 11.77 6.04
N LEU A 31 -17.35 12.48 5.09
CA LEU A 31 -16.95 13.84 4.75
C LEU A 31 -17.15 14.82 5.91
N LYS A 32 -18.22 14.68 6.70
CA LYS A 32 -18.42 15.52 7.90
C LYS A 32 -17.31 15.33 8.93
N ILE A 33 -16.72 14.14 9.01
CA ILE A 33 -15.65 13.79 9.97
C ILE A 33 -14.27 14.15 9.40
N ALA A 34 -14.00 13.69 8.18
CA ALA A 34 -12.70 13.75 7.52
C ALA A 34 -12.38 15.12 6.90
N VAL A 35 -13.39 16.00 6.80
CA VAL A 35 -13.26 17.37 6.30
C VAL A 35 -13.70 18.35 7.39
N PRO A 36 -12.94 18.45 8.48
CA PRO A 36 -13.35 19.28 9.59
C PRO A 36 -13.08 20.75 9.30
N LYS A 37 -13.89 21.57 9.96
CA LYS A 37 -13.73 23.03 10.01
C LYS A 37 -12.48 23.47 10.77
N ASN A 38 -11.74 22.54 11.40
CA ASN A 38 -10.56 22.81 12.21
C ASN A 38 -9.28 22.57 11.39
N PRO A 39 -8.44 23.59 11.14
CA PRO A 39 -7.19 23.45 10.39
C PRO A 39 -6.15 22.53 11.06
N ASN A 40 -6.27 22.32 12.38
CA ASN A 40 -5.36 21.46 13.15
C ASN A 40 -5.79 19.99 13.20
N PHE A 41 -6.93 19.64 12.61
CA PHE A 41 -7.34 18.24 12.58
C PHE A 41 -6.40 17.43 11.70
N LYS A 42 -6.18 16.18 12.12
CA LYS A 42 -5.46 15.17 11.38
C LYS A 42 -6.13 13.81 11.58
N LEU A 43 -6.17 13.02 10.51
CA LEU A 43 -6.50 11.61 10.57
C LEU A 43 -5.19 10.83 10.67
N ASP A 44 -4.87 10.37 11.87
CA ASP A 44 -3.69 9.53 12.07
C ASP A 44 -3.75 8.27 11.19
N ARG A 45 -4.95 7.70 11.00
CA ARG A 45 -5.15 6.53 10.14
C ARG A 45 -6.50 6.55 9.44
N LEU A 46 -6.47 6.32 8.13
CA LEU A 46 -7.65 6.06 7.30
C LEU A 46 -7.55 4.64 6.73
N LYS A 47 -8.51 3.78 7.07
CA LYS A 47 -8.55 2.39 6.60
C LYS A 47 -9.86 2.09 5.89
N PHE A 48 -9.79 1.60 4.65
CA PHE A 48 -10.91 0.99 3.95
C PHE A 48 -10.72 -0.52 3.87
N SER A 49 -11.69 -1.29 4.35
CA SER A 49 -11.67 -2.76 4.34
C SER A 49 -12.93 -3.32 3.70
N ILE A 50 -12.78 -4.37 2.90
CA ILE A 50 -13.89 -5.14 2.31
C ILE A 50 -14.06 -6.39 3.16
N GLY A 51 -15.18 -6.46 3.91
CA GLY A 51 -15.47 -7.56 4.82
C GLY A 51 -14.70 -7.51 6.14
N ASP A 52 -15.13 -8.36 7.08
CA ASP A 52 -14.45 -8.64 8.34
C ASP A 52 -13.51 -9.84 8.16
N PHE A 53 -12.32 -9.78 8.73
CA PHE A 53 -11.28 -10.80 8.53
C PHE A 53 -11.64 -12.14 9.18
N GLU A 54 -12.58 -12.13 10.11
CA GLU A 54 -13.00 -13.30 10.90
C GLU A 54 -14.18 -14.06 10.27
N ASP A 55 -14.86 -13.45 9.29
CA ASP A 55 -16.09 -14.00 8.71
C ASP A 55 -15.83 -14.87 7.47
N LYS A 56 -16.49 -16.02 7.43
CA LYS A 56 -16.56 -16.86 6.22
C LYS A 56 -17.67 -16.35 5.31
N TYR A 57 -17.31 -15.53 4.32
CA TYR A 57 -18.24 -15.08 3.28
C TYR A 57 -18.47 -16.16 2.23
N SER A 58 -19.71 -16.32 1.78
CA SER A 58 -20.00 -17.08 0.56
C SER A 58 -19.48 -16.34 -0.68
N GLU A 59 -19.32 -17.01 -1.81
CA GLU A 59 -18.93 -16.34 -3.07
C GLU A 59 -19.92 -15.23 -3.47
N ASN A 60 -21.21 -15.39 -3.15
CA ASN A 60 -22.22 -14.38 -3.44
C ASN A 60 -22.08 -13.17 -2.52
N ASP A 61 -21.78 -13.38 -1.24
CA ASP A 61 -21.54 -12.28 -0.30
C ASP A 61 -20.30 -11.49 -0.72
N LEU A 62 -19.24 -12.17 -1.16
CA LEU A 62 -18.04 -11.52 -1.70
C LEU A 62 -18.39 -10.65 -2.91
N LYS A 63 -19.14 -11.17 -3.89
CA LYS A 63 -19.57 -10.36 -5.06
C LYS A 63 -20.37 -9.12 -4.67
N ILE A 64 -21.23 -9.24 -3.65
CA ILE A 64 -22.02 -8.10 -3.15
C ILE A 64 -21.10 -7.08 -2.46
N LEU A 65 -20.20 -7.54 -1.59
CA LEU A 65 -19.23 -6.68 -0.90
C LEU A 65 -18.31 -5.95 -1.90
N GLU A 66 -17.83 -6.66 -2.91
CA GLU A 66 -17.00 -6.10 -3.98
C GLU A 66 -17.75 -5.00 -4.73
N LYS A 67 -18.98 -5.28 -5.18
CA LYS A 67 -19.82 -4.29 -5.87
C LYS A 67 -20.05 -3.05 -4.99
N ASN A 68 -20.49 -3.27 -3.75
CA ASN A 68 -20.79 -2.18 -2.83
C ASN A 68 -19.54 -1.36 -2.48
N SER A 69 -18.38 -2.00 -2.36
CA SER A 69 -17.11 -1.32 -2.11
C SER A 69 -16.71 -0.42 -3.27
N LEU A 70 -16.87 -0.88 -4.52
CA LEU A 70 -16.58 -0.08 -5.69
C LEU A 70 -17.52 1.13 -5.79
N GLU A 71 -18.82 0.89 -5.58
CA GLU A 71 -19.84 1.94 -5.60
C GLU A 71 -19.60 2.99 -4.50
N PHE A 72 -19.22 2.55 -3.30
CA PHE A 72 -18.79 3.45 -2.21
C PHE A 72 -17.60 4.31 -2.64
N LEU A 73 -16.55 3.71 -3.20
CA LEU A 73 -15.35 4.43 -3.62
C LEU A 73 -15.65 5.43 -4.74
N GLU A 74 -16.53 5.09 -5.67
CA GLU A 74 -16.99 5.98 -6.72
C GLU A 74 -17.78 7.18 -6.20
N ASN A 75 -18.66 6.93 -5.22
CA ASN A 75 -19.43 8.01 -4.58
C ASN A 75 -18.51 8.90 -3.75
N LEU A 76 -17.55 8.32 -3.02
CA LEU A 76 -16.56 9.07 -2.26
C LEU A 76 -15.67 9.92 -3.17
N GLU A 77 -15.12 9.35 -4.23
CA GLU A 77 -14.32 10.04 -5.26
C GLU A 77 -15.08 11.25 -5.81
N ARG A 78 -16.34 11.05 -6.23
CA ARG A 78 -17.19 12.12 -6.77
C ARG A 78 -17.34 13.26 -5.78
N ASN A 79 -17.63 12.95 -4.52
CA ASN A 79 -17.84 13.95 -3.49
C ASN A 79 -16.55 14.72 -3.15
N LEU A 80 -15.42 14.02 -2.98
CA LEU A 80 -14.12 14.64 -2.72
C LEU A 80 -13.71 15.57 -3.86
N LYS A 81 -13.92 15.13 -5.11
CA LYS A 81 -13.66 15.91 -6.32
C LYS A 81 -14.54 17.15 -6.42
N THR A 82 -15.86 17.00 -6.26
CA THR A 82 -16.82 18.11 -6.38
C THR A 82 -16.55 19.22 -5.36
N GLN A 83 -16.11 18.84 -4.16
CA GLN A 83 -15.82 19.78 -3.08
C GLN A 83 -14.34 20.25 -3.07
N ASN A 84 -13.52 19.75 -3.99
CA ASN A 84 -12.07 19.99 -4.08
C ASN A 84 -11.35 19.77 -2.74
N LEU A 85 -11.62 18.61 -2.13
CA LEU A 85 -11.15 18.30 -0.78
C LEU A 85 -9.87 17.48 -0.80
N GLN A 86 -9.01 17.78 0.18
CA GLN A 86 -7.82 17.01 0.50
C GLN A 86 -7.95 16.51 1.94
N VAL A 87 -7.97 15.19 2.12
CA VAL A 87 -8.17 14.56 3.42
C VAL A 87 -6.82 14.49 4.16
N PRO A 88 -6.67 15.14 5.33
CA PRO A 88 -5.41 15.23 6.05
C PRO A 88 -5.05 13.91 6.75
N THR A 89 -4.62 12.90 5.98
CA THR A 89 -4.32 11.54 6.43
C THR A 89 -2.82 11.30 6.56
N GLU A 90 -2.38 10.71 7.67
CA GLU A 90 -0.99 10.31 7.88
C GLU A 90 -0.74 8.87 7.40
N ASN A 91 -1.60 7.92 7.80
CA ASN A 91 -1.50 6.51 7.41
C ASN A 91 -2.72 6.07 6.61
N PHE A 92 -2.53 5.79 5.32
CA PHE A 92 -3.59 5.29 4.44
C PHE A 92 -3.46 3.79 4.21
N ILE A 93 -4.54 3.05 4.47
CA ILE A 93 -4.61 1.62 4.23
C ILE A 93 -5.89 1.30 3.45
N CYS A 94 -5.76 0.58 2.34
CA CYS A 94 -6.92 0.13 1.58
C CYS A 94 -6.83 -1.34 1.24
N HIS A 95 -7.92 -2.07 1.48
CA HIS A 95 -8.12 -3.41 0.95
C HIS A 95 -8.95 -3.31 -0.32
N VAL A 96 -8.34 -3.61 -1.46
CA VAL A 96 -8.90 -3.35 -2.79
C VAL A 96 -8.58 -4.51 -3.72
N GLN A 97 -9.25 -4.57 -4.87
CA GLN A 97 -9.06 -5.62 -5.86
C GLN A 97 -7.95 -5.30 -6.88
N ASN A 98 -7.68 -4.02 -7.13
CA ASN A 98 -6.70 -3.52 -8.09
C ASN A 98 -6.37 -2.04 -7.84
N GLU A 99 -5.37 -1.52 -8.56
CA GLU A 99 -4.90 -0.13 -8.46
C GLU A 99 -5.98 0.91 -8.82
N SER A 100 -6.95 0.57 -9.69
CA SER A 100 -7.97 1.53 -10.10
C SER A 100 -8.86 1.98 -8.94
N GLN A 101 -9.08 1.10 -7.95
CA GLN A 101 -9.80 1.43 -6.72
C GLN A 101 -8.97 2.32 -5.79
N VAL A 102 -7.64 2.12 -5.72
CA VAL A 102 -6.73 2.99 -4.95
C VAL A 102 -6.78 4.41 -5.49
N LEU A 103 -6.77 4.55 -6.83
CA LEU A 103 -6.81 5.83 -7.53
C LEU A 103 -8.10 6.62 -7.31
N LYS A 104 -9.16 6.01 -6.75
CA LYS A 104 -10.39 6.72 -6.37
C LYS A 104 -10.23 7.55 -5.09
N ILE A 105 -9.21 7.25 -4.27
CA ILE A 105 -8.98 7.94 -3.00
C ILE A 105 -7.61 8.63 -2.95
N LEU A 106 -6.54 7.96 -3.38
CA LEU A 106 -5.16 8.44 -3.24
C LEU A 106 -4.97 9.91 -3.69
N PRO A 107 -5.52 10.37 -4.84
CA PRO A 107 -5.36 11.75 -5.30
C PRO A 107 -6.01 12.82 -4.42
N TYR A 108 -6.89 12.40 -3.50
CA TYR A 108 -7.65 13.27 -2.60
C TYR A 108 -7.12 13.22 -1.16
N LEU A 109 -5.99 12.58 -0.93
CA LEU A 109 -5.28 12.64 0.36
C LEU A 109 -4.28 13.79 0.35
N ASP A 110 -4.12 14.46 1.49
CA ASP A 110 -3.13 15.54 1.64
C ASP A 110 -1.69 14.98 1.46
N ALA A 111 -1.08 15.33 0.31
CA ALA A 111 0.25 14.87 -0.06
C ALA A 111 1.36 15.35 0.87
N GLN A 112 1.13 16.38 1.69
CA GLN A 112 2.14 16.86 2.65
C GLN A 112 2.08 16.11 3.98
N ARG A 113 1.00 15.37 4.23
CA ARG A 113 0.77 14.69 5.51
C ARG A 113 0.89 13.18 5.42
N ILE A 114 0.65 12.61 4.24
CA ILE A 114 0.72 11.16 4.07
C ILE A 114 2.16 10.65 4.26
N GLU A 115 2.32 9.72 5.19
CA GLU A 115 3.59 9.09 5.50
C GLU A 115 3.62 7.62 5.09
N LYS A 116 2.48 6.92 5.17
CA LYS A 116 2.38 5.49 4.86
C LYS A 116 1.23 5.18 3.93
N ILE A 117 1.51 4.35 2.93
CA ILE A 117 0.53 3.74 2.04
C ILE A 117 0.59 2.22 2.22
N GLY A 118 -0.54 1.61 2.57
CA GLY A 118 -0.72 0.17 2.61
C GLY A 118 -1.81 -0.27 1.64
N ILE A 119 -1.48 -1.11 0.66
CA ILE A 119 -2.44 -1.61 -0.32
C ILE A 119 -2.50 -3.13 -0.22
N PHE A 120 -3.66 -3.68 0.11
CA PHE A 120 -3.77 -5.10 0.37
C PHE A 120 -4.92 -5.73 -0.40
N SER A 121 -4.73 -6.96 -0.84
CA SER A 121 -5.81 -7.79 -1.36
C SER A 121 -6.77 -8.12 -0.20
N PRO A 122 -8.09 -8.04 -0.39
CA PRO A 122 -9.05 -8.48 0.62
C PRO A 122 -9.06 -10.02 0.77
N TYR A 123 -8.50 -10.77 -0.18
CA TYR A 123 -8.52 -12.24 -0.18
C TYR A 123 -7.21 -12.84 0.35
N PHE A 124 -7.00 -12.80 1.66
CA PHE A 124 -5.81 -13.35 2.32
C PHE A 124 -5.65 -14.87 2.14
N THR A 125 -6.71 -15.58 1.77
CA THR A 125 -6.74 -17.05 1.65
C THR A 125 -6.51 -17.56 0.23
N LYS A 126 -6.44 -16.69 -0.78
CA LYS A 126 -6.13 -17.11 -2.16
C LYS A 126 -4.61 -17.31 -2.29
N THR A 127 -4.22 -18.39 -2.97
CA THR A 127 -2.81 -18.76 -3.23
C THR A 127 -2.02 -17.70 -4.00
N SER A 128 -2.69 -16.70 -4.59
CA SER A 128 -2.08 -15.49 -5.11
C SER A 128 -2.99 -14.28 -4.81
N PRO A 129 -2.48 -13.25 -4.12
CA PRO A 129 -3.25 -12.04 -3.78
C PRO A 129 -3.61 -11.18 -5.00
N GLY A 130 -3.08 -11.50 -6.19
CA GLY A 130 -3.25 -10.74 -7.43
C GLY A 130 -2.01 -9.92 -7.76
N LYS A 131 -2.12 -9.10 -8.82
CA LYS A 131 -1.07 -8.15 -9.22
C LYS A 131 -1.56 -6.71 -9.05
N ILE A 132 -0.64 -5.78 -8.78
CA ILE A 132 -0.91 -4.35 -8.78
C ILE A 132 0.11 -3.60 -9.63
N ASP A 133 -0.36 -2.77 -10.55
CA ASP A 133 0.49 -1.84 -11.31
C ASP A 133 0.66 -0.54 -10.53
N THR A 134 1.92 -0.20 -10.22
CA THR A 134 2.26 0.99 -9.44
C THR A 134 2.65 2.20 -10.28
N ASN A 135 2.80 2.05 -11.61
CA ASN A 135 3.21 3.14 -12.51
C ASN A 135 2.30 4.35 -12.39
N ARG A 136 0.98 4.12 -12.43
CA ARG A 136 -0.03 5.18 -12.28
C ARG A 136 -0.06 5.78 -10.88
N LEU A 137 0.28 4.99 -9.85
CA LEU A 137 0.35 5.49 -8.47
C LEU A 137 1.54 6.44 -8.30
N ALA A 138 2.69 6.10 -8.92
CA ALA A 138 3.91 6.88 -8.88
C ALA A 138 3.81 8.27 -9.54
N GLU A 139 2.75 8.52 -10.33
CA GLU A 139 2.45 9.83 -10.91
C GLU A 139 1.94 10.85 -9.88
N PHE A 140 1.48 10.41 -8.70
CA PHE A 140 0.89 11.27 -7.67
C PHE A 140 1.89 11.73 -6.61
N ASP A 141 1.74 12.98 -6.14
CA ASP A 141 2.57 13.53 -5.06
C ASP A 141 2.39 12.76 -3.75
N GLN A 142 1.19 12.26 -3.48
CA GLN A 142 0.90 11.44 -2.31
C GLN A 142 1.78 10.18 -2.26
N TRP A 143 2.04 9.56 -3.43
CA TRP A 143 2.93 8.43 -3.52
C TRP A 143 4.40 8.84 -3.32
N ARG A 144 4.84 9.90 -4.02
CA ARG A 144 6.23 10.40 -3.97
C ARG A 144 6.65 10.95 -2.60
N ASN A 145 5.71 11.49 -1.83
CA ASN A 145 5.98 12.06 -0.53
C ASN A 145 5.85 11.06 0.63
N SER A 146 5.20 9.92 0.37
CA SER A 146 5.09 8.85 1.36
C SER A 146 6.45 8.24 1.66
N LYS A 147 6.67 7.85 2.91
CA LYS A 147 7.91 7.28 3.43
C LYS A 147 7.88 5.77 3.51
N VAL A 148 6.67 5.19 3.63
CA VAL A 148 6.49 3.75 3.83
C VAL A 148 5.49 3.20 2.82
N PHE A 149 5.84 2.10 2.15
CA PHE A 149 4.93 1.36 1.28
C PHE A 149 4.88 -0.13 1.62
N GLU A 150 3.69 -0.65 1.85
CA GLU A 150 3.48 -2.07 2.10
C GLU A 150 2.37 -2.62 1.22
N THR A 151 2.59 -3.82 0.69
CA THR A 151 1.57 -4.53 -0.07
C THR A 151 1.75 -6.03 0.03
N ASN A 152 0.64 -6.76 -0.02
CA ASN A 152 0.68 -8.21 -0.24
C ASN A 152 0.53 -8.57 -1.72
N PHE A 153 0.20 -7.62 -2.60
CA PHE A 153 0.12 -7.87 -4.05
C PHE A 153 1.51 -8.15 -4.64
N GLU A 154 1.52 -8.92 -5.71
CA GLU A 154 2.66 -8.91 -6.62
C GLU A 154 2.68 -7.58 -7.39
N VAL A 155 3.76 -6.84 -7.28
CA VAL A 155 3.95 -5.52 -7.86
C VAL A 155 4.48 -5.64 -9.27
N SER A 156 3.91 -4.83 -10.16
CA SER A 156 4.42 -4.55 -11.50
C SER A 156 4.76 -3.06 -11.60
N THR A 157 5.91 -2.76 -12.17
CA THR A 157 6.35 -1.40 -12.52
C THR A 157 7.29 -1.45 -13.72
N THR A 158 7.34 -0.36 -14.49
CA THR A 158 8.34 -0.17 -15.54
C THR A 158 9.64 0.45 -15.02
N ASP A 159 9.61 1.10 -13.86
CA ASP A 159 10.77 1.75 -13.25
C ASP A 159 10.73 1.60 -11.72
N TYR A 160 11.56 0.69 -11.21
CA TYR A 160 11.62 0.36 -9.79
C TYR A 160 12.19 1.50 -8.94
N VAL A 161 13.17 2.25 -9.45
CA VAL A 161 13.77 3.34 -8.68
C VAL A 161 12.85 4.53 -8.61
N GLN A 162 12.22 4.91 -9.72
CA GLN A 162 11.21 5.97 -9.71
C GLN A 162 10.01 5.58 -8.82
N SER A 163 9.64 4.30 -8.82
CA SER A 163 8.47 3.84 -8.05
C SER A 163 8.75 3.67 -6.56
N PHE A 164 9.97 3.27 -6.18
CA PHE A 164 10.26 2.82 -4.82
C PHE A 164 11.52 3.41 -4.17
N GLY A 165 12.42 4.00 -4.95
CA GLY A 165 13.72 4.47 -4.47
C GLY A 165 13.66 5.58 -3.42
N HIS A 166 12.52 6.28 -3.32
CA HIS A 166 12.28 7.33 -2.33
C HIS A 166 11.77 6.81 -0.98
N PHE A 167 11.22 5.60 -0.92
CA PHE A 167 10.70 5.05 0.33
C PHE A 167 11.83 4.77 1.32
N LEU A 168 11.56 5.05 2.60
CA LEU A 168 12.46 4.77 3.71
C LEU A 168 12.24 3.36 4.25
N GLU A 169 11.00 2.88 4.14
CA GLU A 169 10.63 1.50 4.43
C GLU A 169 9.75 0.91 3.33
N GLY A 170 9.92 -0.38 3.05
CA GLY A 170 9.00 -1.07 2.17
C GLY A 170 8.96 -2.58 2.33
N ASN A 171 7.81 -3.16 2.00
CA ASN A 171 7.63 -4.60 1.87
C ASN A 171 6.72 -4.88 0.69
N LEU A 172 7.28 -5.51 -0.34
CA LEU A 172 6.54 -5.85 -1.54
C LEU A 172 7.00 -7.18 -2.14
N LYS A 173 6.07 -7.80 -2.87
CA LYS A 173 6.32 -8.99 -3.66
C LYS A 173 6.47 -8.61 -5.13
N ILE A 174 7.43 -9.17 -5.83
CA ILE A 174 7.66 -8.95 -7.28
C ILE A 174 7.82 -10.29 -7.99
N GLN A 175 7.47 -10.34 -9.27
CA GLN A 175 7.62 -11.58 -10.03
C GLN A 175 9.10 -11.96 -10.17
N GLU A 176 9.91 -11.02 -10.63
CA GLU A 176 11.32 -11.19 -10.93
C GLU A 176 12.05 -9.86 -10.77
N ILE A 177 13.36 -9.93 -10.63
CA ILE A 177 14.23 -8.75 -10.54
C ILE A 177 15.54 -9.03 -11.26
N SER A 178 16.01 -8.05 -12.01
CA SER A 178 17.31 -8.12 -12.65
C SER A 178 18.41 -7.55 -11.73
N PRO A 179 19.68 -7.96 -11.93
CA PRO A 179 20.81 -7.40 -11.17
C PRO A 179 20.94 -5.88 -11.30
N GLU A 180 20.64 -5.34 -12.48
CA GLU A 180 20.71 -3.91 -12.77
C GLU A 180 19.71 -3.15 -11.89
N VAL A 181 18.46 -3.64 -11.78
CA VAL A 181 17.46 -3.05 -10.90
C VAL A 181 17.91 -3.08 -9.43
N LEU A 182 18.55 -4.17 -8.99
CA LEU A 182 19.10 -4.26 -7.63
C LEU A 182 20.21 -3.23 -7.38
N GLU A 183 21.06 -2.99 -8.38
CA GLU A 183 22.07 -1.93 -8.31
C GLU A 183 21.45 -0.55 -8.23
N GLU A 184 20.45 -0.27 -9.05
CA GLU A 184 19.77 1.01 -9.07
C GLU A 184 19.09 1.29 -7.73
N LEU A 185 18.38 0.30 -7.15
CA LEU A 185 17.80 0.41 -5.81
C LEU A 185 18.88 0.59 -4.72
N LYS A 186 19.97 -0.17 -4.77
CA LYS A 186 21.14 0.01 -3.88
C LYS A 186 21.64 1.46 -3.96
N ASN A 187 21.80 2.00 -5.17
CA ASN A 187 22.30 3.35 -5.40
C ASN A 187 21.31 4.44 -4.98
N ALA A 188 20.00 4.15 -4.94
CA ALA A 188 18.99 5.04 -4.38
C ALA A 188 18.98 5.03 -2.83
N PHE A 189 19.11 3.85 -2.22
CA PHE A 189 19.02 3.69 -0.76
C PHE A 189 20.33 4.05 -0.04
N LEU A 190 21.49 3.75 -0.63
CA LEU A 190 22.80 3.98 -0.01
C LEU A 190 23.07 5.44 0.38
N PRO A 191 22.79 6.46 -0.45
CA PRO A 191 23.02 7.86 -0.07
C PRO A 191 21.89 8.45 0.80
N ASN A 192 20.76 7.75 0.96
CA ASN A 192 19.61 8.29 1.69
C ASN A 192 19.79 8.11 3.22
N PRO A 193 20.00 9.18 4.01
CA PRO A 193 20.25 9.06 5.45
C PRO A 193 19.02 8.65 6.26
N GLY A 194 17.81 8.80 5.71
CA GLY A 194 16.57 8.39 6.36
C GLY A 194 16.16 6.95 6.04
N PHE A 195 16.84 6.29 5.09
CA PHE A 195 16.51 4.92 4.70
C PHE A 195 16.72 3.96 5.87
N ARG A 196 15.77 3.04 6.07
CA ARG A 196 15.79 2.05 7.15
C ARG A 196 15.83 0.63 6.63
N HIS A 197 14.79 0.21 5.91
CA HIS A 197 14.64 -1.20 5.55
C HIS A 197 13.69 -1.44 4.37
N PHE A 198 14.08 -2.25 3.39
CA PHE A 198 13.23 -2.58 2.24
C PHE A 198 13.30 -4.06 1.91
N VAL A 199 12.14 -4.72 1.84
CA VAL A 199 12.02 -6.16 1.54
C VAL A 199 11.41 -6.36 0.17
N LEU A 200 12.11 -7.14 -0.65
CA LEU A 200 11.63 -7.67 -1.90
C LEU A 200 11.44 -9.19 -1.77
N GLU A 201 10.19 -9.65 -1.77
CA GLU A 201 9.86 -11.07 -1.93
C GLU A 201 9.77 -11.41 -3.43
N ILE A 202 10.62 -12.32 -3.89
CA ILE A 202 10.61 -12.78 -5.29
C ILE A 202 9.61 -13.94 -5.42
N GLY A 203 8.62 -13.75 -6.29
CA GLY A 203 7.52 -14.69 -6.52
C GLY A 203 7.91 -15.95 -7.29
N GLN A 204 9.04 -15.93 -8.01
CA GLN A 204 9.57 -17.15 -8.63
C GLN A 204 9.99 -18.17 -7.56
N LYS A 205 9.62 -19.44 -7.79
CA LYS A 205 9.89 -20.55 -6.86
C LYS A 205 11.38 -20.77 -6.55
N THR A 206 12.27 -20.28 -7.40
CA THR A 206 13.73 -20.35 -7.23
C THR A 206 14.36 -19.12 -7.87
N PHE A 207 14.77 -18.15 -7.05
CA PHE A 207 15.74 -17.14 -7.49
C PHE A 207 17.14 -17.75 -7.40
N ASP A 208 17.91 -17.67 -8.49
CA ASP A 208 19.29 -18.17 -8.49
C ASP A 208 20.18 -17.17 -7.74
N GLU A 209 20.54 -17.51 -6.49
CA GLU A 209 21.37 -16.66 -5.65
C GLU A 209 22.77 -16.41 -6.23
N ASN A 210 23.24 -17.26 -7.16
CA ASN A 210 24.51 -17.05 -7.84
C ASN A 210 24.55 -15.73 -8.63
N ILE A 211 23.38 -15.26 -9.08
CA ILE A 211 23.25 -13.94 -9.69
C ILE A 211 23.76 -12.83 -8.76
N LEU A 212 23.52 -12.94 -7.45
CA LEU A 212 24.03 -11.96 -6.47
C LEU A 212 25.54 -12.12 -6.26
N PHE A 213 26.07 -13.34 -6.31
CA PHE A 213 27.52 -13.56 -6.19
C PHE A 213 28.28 -13.02 -7.38
N ASP A 214 27.79 -13.25 -8.59
CA ASP A 214 28.40 -12.76 -9.82
C ASP A 214 28.38 -11.23 -9.88
N PHE A 215 27.32 -10.63 -9.33
CA PHE A 215 27.08 -9.19 -9.45
C PHE A 215 27.67 -8.37 -8.29
N PHE A 216 27.50 -8.81 -7.03
CA PHE A 216 28.03 -8.11 -5.85
C PHE A 216 29.35 -8.69 -5.35
N GLY A 217 29.84 -9.78 -5.94
CA GLY A 217 31.00 -10.53 -5.45
C GLY A 217 30.65 -11.46 -4.28
N PRO A 218 31.65 -12.06 -3.62
CA PRO A 218 31.41 -12.94 -2.48
C PRO A 218 30.78 -12.16 -1.31
N PRO A 219 29.82 -12.74 -0.58
CA PRO A 219 29.23 -12.11 0.60
C PRO A 219 30.23 -12.09 1.75
N GLU A 220 30.06 -11.14 2.67
CA GLU A 220 30.83 -11.04 3.92
C GLU A 220 30.61 -12.26 4.82
N ASN A 221 29.41 -12.84 4.77
CA ASN A 221 29.06 -14.07 5.46
C ASN A 221 28.42 -15.08 4.50
N PRO A 222 29.10 -16.17 4.12
CA PRO A 222 28.53 -17.17 3.21
C PRO A 222 27.34 -17.95 3.79
N LYS A 223 27.19 -18.04 5.12
CA LYS A 223 26.06 -18.77 5.74
C LYS A 223 24.77 -17.95 5.76
N ILE A 224 24.92 -16.64 5.76
CA ILE A 224 23.82 -15.68 5.71
C ILE A 224 24.26 -14.66 4.67
N PRO A 225 24.02 -14.92 3.36
CA PRO A 225 24.57 -14.12 2.28
C PRO A 225 24.23 -12.64 2.48
N ILE A 226 25.22 -11.87 2.93
CA ILE A 226 25.13 -10.45 3.27
C ILE A 226 26.28 -9.73 2.59
N TRP A 227 25.97 -8.65 1.90
CA TRP A 227 26.91 -7.71 1.31
C TRP A 227 26.79 -6.37 2.01
N ILE A 228 27.93 -5.70 2.27
CA ILE A 228 27.97 -4.42 2.97
C ILE A 228 28.59 -3.36 2.06
N PHE A 229 27.85 -2.30 1.82
CA PHE A 229 28.24 -1.17 0.98
C PHE A 229 28.32 0.08 1.83
N LYS A 230 29.51 0.68 1.90
CA LYS A 230 29.74 1.89 2.70
C LYS A 230 29.46 3.13 1.87
N ASP A 231 28.76 4.10 2.44
CA ASP A 231 28.70 5.44 1.90
C ASP A 231 30.02 6.16 2.22
N THR A 232 30.65 6.71 1.19
CA THR A 232 31.92 7.44 1.32
C THR A 232 31.74 8.78 2.04
N VAL A 233 30.51 9.27 2.13
CA VAL A 233 30.18 10.58 2.73
C VAL A 233 29.67 10.46 4.17
N SER A 234 28.65 9.63 4.44
CA SER A 234 27.98 9.59 5.76
C SER A 234 28.61 8.65 6.80
N ARG A 235 29.56 7.78 6.41
CA ARG A 235 30.05 6.62 7.20
C ARG A 235 28.97 5.55 7.49
N ASP A 236 27.73 5.74 7.05
CA ASP A 236 26.70 4.72 7.11
C ASP A 236 27.00 3.61 6.10
N ALA A 237 26.42 2.43 6.34
CA ALA A 237 26.55 1.30 5.44
C ALA A 237 25.18 0.70 5.14
N LEU A 238 24.92 0.45 3.86
CA LEU A 238 23.79 -0.34 3.41
C LEU A 238 24.19 -1.81 3.38
N SER A 239 23.41 -2.66 4.02
CA SER A 239 23.50 -4.10 3.86
C SER A 239 22.43 -4.59 2.87
N ILE A 240 22.82 -5.56 2.05
CA ILE A 240 21.90 -6.35 1.23
C ILE A 240 22.01 -7.79 1.72
N GLN A 241 20.90 -8.42 2.06
CA GLN A 241 20.83 -9.80 2.54
C GLN A 241 19.92 -10.63 1.62
N PHE A 242 20.37 -11.82 1.23
CA PHE A 242 19.50 -12.84 0.67
C PHE A 242 19.04 -13.81 1.78
N ALA A 243 17.73 -13.96 1.94
CA ALA A 243 17.14 -14.73 3.03
C ALA A 243 15.96 -15.58 2.54
N TYR A 244 15.70 -16.69 3.26
CA TYR A 244 14.54 -17.56 3.05
C TYR A 244 14.37 -18.13 1.63
N GLY A 245 15.41 -18.07 0.78
CA GLY A 245 15.41 -18.55 -0.60
C GLY A 245 14.65 -17.67 -1.60
N THR A 246 13.98 -16.60 -1.14
CA THR A 246 13.16 -15.72 -2.00
C THR A 246 13.21 -14.25 -1.61
N HIS A 247 13.83 -13.88 -0.50
CA HIS A 247 13.80 -12.51 0.01
C HIS A 247 15.14 -11.82 -0.23
N ILE A 248 15.10 -10.64 -0.83
CA ILE A 248 16.22 -9.69 -0.84
C ILE A 248 15.86 -8.55 0.10
N ILE A 249 16.74 -8.32 1.07
CA ILE A 249 16.51 -7.39 2.17
C ILE A 249 17.59 -6.32 2.14
N PHE A 250 17.19 -5.07 1.95
CA PHE A 250 18.04 -3.89 2.10
C PHE A 250 17.87 -3.34 3.52
N SER A 251 18.96 -3.02 4.23
CA SER A 251 18.88 -2.45 5.59
C SER A 251 20.08 -1.56 5.91
N LYS A 252 19.85 -0.48 6.68
CA LYS A 252 20.88 0.38 7.27
C LYS A 252 20.82 0.31 8.80
#